data_AF-A0A497LFJ3-F1
#
_entry.id   AF-A0A497LFJ3-F1
#
_cell.length_a   1.000
_cell.length_b   1.000
_cell.length_c   1.000
_cell.angle_alpha   90.00
_cell.angle_beta   90.00
_cell.angle_gamma   90.00
#
_symmetry.space_group_name_H-M   'P 1'
#
loop_
_entity.id
_entity.type
_entity.pdbx_description
1 polymer ?
#
loop_
_entity_poly.entity_id
_entity_poly.type
_entity_poly.pdbx_seq_one_letter_code
_entity_poly.pdbx_strand_id
1 'polypeptide(L)' 'MEKLMIIVGTRPEIVKMAPVVRALKNENISFTFVHCGQHYDYNMSQQFIEELELPTPDFSYKVKAY' A
#
# COMPACT_ATOMS: atom_id res chain seq x y z
N MET A 1 -10.43 -1.50 -20.86
CA MET A 1 -10.52 -0.98 -19.49
C MET A 1 -9.14 -1.12 -18.88
N GLU A 2 -8.48 -0.01 -18.58
CA GLU A 2 -7.13 -0.04 -18.00
C GLU A 2 -7.20 -0.49 -16.54
N LYS A 3 -6.27 -1.33 -16.11
CA LYS A 3 -6.18 -1.82 -14.73
C LYS A 3 -5.04 -1.09 -14.02
N LEU A 4 -5.37 -0.36 -12.97
CA LEU A 4 -4.40 0.36 -12.15
C LEU A 4 -4.00 -0.48 -10.93
N MET A 5 -2.69 -0.60 -10.70
CA MET A 5 -2.13 -1.25 -9.52
C MET A 5 -1.15 -0.31 -8.83
N ILE A 6 -1.27 -0.21 -7.51
CA ILE A 6 -0.38 0.56 -6.65
C ILE A 6 0.39 -0.44 -5.80
N ILE A 7 1.71 -0.45 -5.94
CA ILE A 7 2.59 -1.35 -5.21
C ILE A 7 3.47 -0.51 -4.28
N VAL A 8 3.49 -0.86 -3.00
CA VAL A 8 4.35 -0.27 -1.97
C VAL A 8 5.09 -1.36 -1.22
N GLY A 9 6.31 -1.09 -0.78
CA GLY A 9 7.13 -2.06 -0.05
C GLY A 9 7.86 -1.50 1.16
N THR A 10 8.10 -0.20 1.15
CA THR A 10 8.86 0.53 2.16
C THR A 10 8.00 1.61 2.82
N ARG A 11 8.37 1.99 4.04
CA ARG A 11 7.71 3.11 4.75
C ARG A 11 7.66 4.41 3.93
N PRO A 12 8.74 4.88 3.27
CA PRO A 12 8.68 6.08 2.44
C PRO A 12 7.68 5.98 1.29
N GLU A 13 7.51 4.79 0.69
CA GLU A 13 6.51 4.57 -0.37
C GLU A 13 5.09 4.65 0.17
N ILE A 14 4.81 4.03 1.33
CA ILE A 14 3.49 4.11 1.99
C ILE A 14 3.11 5.59 2.25
N VAL A 15 4.02 6.37 2.84
CA VAL A 15 3.80 7.78 3.16
C VAL A 15 3.56 8.61 1.88
N LYS A 16 4.38 8.42 0.85
CA LYS A 16 4.28 9.18 -0.41
C LYS A 16 3.08 8.79 -1.26
N MET A 17 2.63 7.53 -1.19
CA MET A 17 1.48 7.06 -1.95
C MET A 17 0.15 7.41 -1.29
N ALA A 18 0.13 7.74 0.01
CA ALA A 18 -1.09 8.11 0.70
C ALA A 18 -1.95 9.20 0.02
N PRO A 19 -1.40 10.37 -0.38
CA PRO A 19 -2.17 11.36 -1.11
C PRO A 19 -2.71 10.86 -2.46
N VAL A 20 -1.97 10.01 -3.18
CA VAL A 20 -2.40 9.45 -4.48
C VAL A 20 -3.57 8.49 -4.29
N VAL A 21 -3.48 7.59 -3.31
CA VAL A 21 -4.56 6.64 -2.96
C VAL A 21 -5.84 7.39 -2.59
N ARG A 22 -5.73 8.47 -1.80
CA ARG A 22 -6.87 9.32 -1.45
C ARG A 22 -7.49 10.01 -2.67
N ALA A 23 -6.67 10.56 -3.56
CA ALA A 23 -7.17 11.17 -4.79
C ALA A 23 -7.93 10.16 -5.67
N LEU A 24 -7.39 8.96 -5.84
CA LEU A 24 -8.05 7.91 -6.63
C LEU A 24 -9.38 7.45 -6.01
N LYS A 25 -9.44 7.33 -4.68
CA LYS A 25 -10.71 7.05 -3.97
C LYS A 25 -11.74 8.17 -4.19
N ASN A 26 -11.33 9.44 -4.10
CA ASN A 26 -12.23 10.58 -4.28
C ASN A 26 -12.79 10.66 -5.70
N GLU A 27 -11.98 10.32 -6.70
CA GLU A 27 -12.38 10.26 -8.12
C GLU A 27 -13.10 8.94 -8.48
N ASN A 28 -13.34 8.06 -7.50
CA ASN A 28 -13.98 6.76 -7.68
C ASN A 28 -13.26 5.86 -8.73
N ILE A 29 -11.94 6.04 -8.86
CA ILE A 29 -11.09 5.25 -9.75
C ILE A 29 -10.72 3.95 -9.05
N SER A 30 -11.06 2.81 -9.67
CA SER A 30 -10.70 1.49 -9.14
C SER A 30 -9.20 1.21 -9.30
N PHE A 31 -8.57 0.72 -8.24
CA PHE A 31 -7.19 0.27 -8.24
C PHE A 31 -7.02 -0.94 -7.32
N THR A 32 -5.98 -1.74 -7.58
CA THR A 32 -5.51 -2.78 -6.66
C THR A 32 -4.35 -2.23 -5.84
N PHE A 33 -4.44 -2.31 -4.50
CA PHE A 33 -3.40 -1.88 -3.57
C PHE A 33 -2.60 -3.08 -3.05
N VAL A 34 -1.29 -3.08 -3.25
CA VAL A 34 -0.40 -4.21 -2.94
C VAL A 34 0.71 -3.76 -2.02
N HIS A 35 0.89 -4.48 -0.90
CA HIS A 35 2.07 -4.36 -0.05
C HIS A 35 3.05 -5.51 -0.36
N CYS A 36 4.20 -5.24 -0.97
CA CYS A 36 5.12 -6.28 -1.46
C CYS A 36 6.01 -6.92 -0.37
N GLY A 37 5.95 -6.44 0.88
CA GLY A 37 6.61 -7.11 2.00
C GLY A 37 8.12 -6.90 2.09
N GLN A 38 8.65 -5.85 1.47
CA GLN A 38 10.07 -5.50 1.52
C GLN A 38 10.55 -5.06 2.91
N HIS A 39 9.64 -4.70 3.83
CA HIS A 39 9.97 -4.39 5.22
C HIS A 39 9.74 -5.61 6.14
N TYR A 40 10.78 -6.01 6.88
CA TYR A 40 10.75 -7.18 7.77
C TYR A 40 9.85 -6.96 8.99
N ASP A 41 9.72 -5.71 9.44
CA ASP A 41 8.81 -5.34 10.52
C ASP A 41 7.41 -5.03 9.95
N TYR A 42 6.64 -6.09 9.75
CA TYR A 42 5.25 -6.04 9.30
C TYR A 42 4.37 -5.16 10.19
N ASN A 43 4.63 -5.14 11.49
CA ASN A 43 3.84 -4.36 12.45
C ASN A 43 4.02 -2.86 12.20
N MET A 44 5.26 -2.44 11.88
CA MET A 44 5.54 -1.04 11.57
C MET A 44 4.85 -0.59 10.28
N SER A 45 4.83 -1.40 9.23
CA SER A 45 4.13 -1.05 7.97
C SER A 45 2.61 -0.95 8.15
N GLN A 46 2.01 -1.85 8.94
CA GLN A 46 0.56 -1.82 9.22
C GLN A 46 0.16 -0.56 9.98
N GLN A 47 0.97 -0.15 10.96
CA GLN A 47 0.71 1.08 11.72
C GLN A 47 0.63 2.31 10.81
N PHE A 48 1.51 2.45 9.82
CA PHE A 48 1.44 3.58 8.88
C PHE A 48 0.21 3.50 7.95
N ILE A 49 -0.22 2.31 7.55
CA ILE A 49 -1.43 2.14 6.73
C ILE A 49 -2.66 2.62 7.52
N GLU A 50 -2.74 2.24 8.79
CA GLU A 50 -3.82 2.66 9.70
C GLU A 50 -3.77 4.17 9.99
N GLU A 51 -2.60 4.70 10.40
CA GLU A 51 -2.42 6.12 10.72
C GLU A 51 -2.68 7.06 9.53
N LEU A 52 -2.42 6.59 8.31
CA LEU A 52 -2.63 7.36 7.09
C LEU A 52 -4.01 7.12 6.47
N GLU A 53 -4.88 6.34 7.11
CA GLU A 53 -6.22 5.96 6.64
C GLU A 53 -6.22 5.34 5.23
N LEU A 54 -5.20 4.54 4.94
CA LEU A 54 -5.08 3.81 3.69
C LEU A 54 -5.98 2.56 3.71
N PRO A 55 -6.48 2.13 2.53
CA PRO A 55 -7.20 0.86 2.47
C PRO A 55 -6.28 -0.28 2.87
N THR A 56 -6.87 -1.34 3.43
CA THR A 56 -6.18 -2.61 3.59
C THR A 56 -5.67 -3.08 2.22
N PRO A 57 -4.41 -3.52 2.10
CA PRO A 57 -3.90 -4.06 0.84
C PRO A 57 -4.72 -5.27 0.38
N ASP A 58 -5.12 -5.28 -0.89
CA ASP A 58 -5.76 -6.43 -1.53
C ASP A 58 -4.83 -7.66 -1.54
N PHE A 59 -3.52 -7.39 -1.64
CA PHE A 59 -2.48 -8.41 -1.56
C PHE A 59 -1.35 -7.94 -0.64
N SER A 60 -0.87 -8.84 0.21
CA SER A 60 0.29 -8.63 1.07
C SER A 60 1.26 -9.80 0.98
N TYR A 61 2.51 -9.51 0.62
CA TYR A 61 3.58 -10.51 0.53
C TYR A 61 4.51 -10.44 1.75
N LYS A 62 5.25 -11.51 2.00
CA LYS A 62 6.34 -11.57 3.00
C LYS A 62 7.60 -12.07 2.29
N VAL A 63 8.65 -11.27 2.29
CA VAL A 63 9.95 -11.72 1.78
C VAL A 63 10.56 -12.67 2.79
N LYS A 64 10.82 -13.92 2.37
CA LYS A 64 11.64 -14.87 3.13
C LYS A 64 13.09 -14.70 2.72
N ALA A 65 13.96 -14.33 3.65
CA ALA A 65 15.39 -14.54 3.48
C ALA A 65 15.69 -16.02 3.80
N TYR A 66 16.34 -16.71 2.87
CA TYR A 66 16.84 -18.07 3.07
C TYR A 66 18.11 -18.06 3.91
#